data_AF-A0A6A3AHH0-F1
#
_entry.id   AF-A0A6A3AHH0-F1
#
_cell.length_a   1.000
_cell.length_b   1.000
_cell.length_c   1.000
_cell.angle_alpha   90.00
_cell.angle_beta   90.00
_cell.angle_gamma   90.00
#
_symmetry.space_group_name_H-M   'P 1'
#
loop_
_entity.id
_entity.type
_entity.pdbx_description
1 polymer ?
#
loop_
_entity_poly.entity_id
_entity_poly.type
_entity_poly.pdbx_seq_one_letter_code
_entity_poly.pdbx_strand_id
1 'polypeptide(L)'
;MVDEALKHVPNTDGDKNIDQVNQIRDSLAVMGDNSTAFSLPQPHLMRTKLCYLKDDDLDPVYVKKRDQLKELVASIIRPKIVQGKHLNGKEFVAFLEQILDALNKGEIPSTGSLVEVFNKGILERCLKLYNERMGKFGLPMPEESLQDAHERSREEAMNAFDEQHFGHHYAKKSAEQLDEEMKEAYKNVLMANEYQSTRLCEELYTRCEDTMDQLQVPRLPSMAKFNAGFQQCNNSFDQECVGPSKVNYEQRMMKMMGKAHSLFIKEYNQRLFNWLVAFALVMVVVGRFIIKFILVEMAAWVLFIFLETYTRMFWSAESLYYNPVWHFIVASWETISLIWTDGPFPLLV
;
A
#
# COMPACT_ATOMS: atom_id res chain seq x y z
N MET A 1 -45.38 -21.85 18.35
CA MET A 1 -45.23 -21.55 19.79
C MET A 1 -43.88 -20.91 20.09
N VAL A 2 -42.74 -21.52 19.72
CA VAL A 2 -41.42 -20.91 19.91
C VAL A 2 -41.25 -19.64 19.08
N ASP A 3 -41.48 -19.71 17.77
CA ASP A 3 -41.32 -18.57 16.87
C ASP A 3 -42.19 -17.38 17.25
N GLU A 4 -43.39 -17.65 17.77
CA GLU A 4 -44.31 -16.63 18.24
C GLU A 4 -43.85 -15.98 19.55
N ALA A 5 -43.28 -16.75 20.48
CA ALA A 5 -42.74 -16.25 21.73
C ALA A 5 -41.47 -15.40 21.54
N LEU A 6 -40.71 -15.68 20.48
CA LEU A 6 -39.48 -14.95 20.11
C LEU A 6 -39.74 -13.71 19.25
N LYS A 7 -40.96 -13.46 18.78
CA LYS A 7 -41.29 -12.23 18.05
C LYS A 7 -41.12 -11.00 18.94
N HIS A 8 -40.62 -9.93 18.35
CA HIS A 8 -40.54 -8.64 19.00
C HIS A 8 -41.92 -8.13 19.41
N VAL A 9 -41.94 -7.47 20.55
CA VAL A 9 -43.09 -6.66 20.97
C VAL A 9 -42.89 -5.24 20.41
N PRO A 10 -43.88 -4.67 19.71
CA PRO A 10 -43.80 -3.29 19.23
C PRO A 10 -43.52 -2.31 20.36
N ASN A 11 -42.56 -1.40 20.16
CA ASN A 11 -42.19 -0.38 21.14
C ASN A 11 -42.37 1.03 20.56
N THR A 12 -43.62 1.45 20.32
CA THR A 12 -43.93 2.76 19.72
C THR A 12 -43.60 3.94 20.63
N ASP A 13 -43.57 3.71 21.95
CA ASP A 13 -43.44 4.74 22.97
C ASP A 13 -42.02 4.84 23.56
N GLY A 14 -41.09 4.00 23.10
CA GLY A 14 -39.68 4.01 23.53
C GLY A 14 -39.46 3.50 24.97
N ASP A 15 -40.25 2.53 25.43
CA ASP A 15 -40.09 1.91 26.75
C ASP A 15 -38.82 1.04 26.80
N LYS A 16 -37.89 1.42 27.67
CA LYS A 16 -36.61 0.72 27.88
C LYS A 16 -36.80 -0.74 28.31
N ASN A 17 -37.88 -1.09 29.01
CA ASN A 17 -38.12 -2.47 29.42
C ASN A 17 -38.50 -3.34 28.21
N ILE A 18 -39.25 -2.78 27.26
CA ILE A 18 -39.59 -3.49 26.02
C ILE A 18 -38.34 -3.70 25.17
N ASP A 19 -37.45 -2.71 25.11
CA ASP A 19 -36.15 -2.85 24.45
C ASP A 19 -35.32 -3.97 25.07
N GLN A 20 -35.26 -4.04 26.40
CA GLN A 20 -34.56 -5.14 27.10
C GLN A 20 -35.19 -6.51 26.80
N VAL A 21 -36.51 -6.61 26.80
CA VAL A 21 -37.21 -7.87 26.46
C VAL A 21 -36.93 -8.28 25.02
N ASN A 22 -36.95 -7.34 24.07
CA ASN A 22 -36.65 -7.63 22.67
C ASN A 22 -35.18 -8.01 22.49
N GLN A 23 -34.25 -7.40 23.23
CA GLN A 23 -32.83 -7.80 23.24
C GLN A 23 -32.63 -9.24 23.75
N ILE A 24 -33.39 -9.67 24.77
CA ILE A 24 -33.38 -11.07 25.23
C ILE A 24 -33.91 -12.00 24.14
N ARG A 25 -34.99 -11.63 23.46
CA ARG A 25 -35.55 -12.42 22.36
C ARG A 25 -34.60 -12.54 21.19
N ASP A 26 -33.92 -11.46 20.82
CA ASP A 26 -32.87 -11.46 19.79
C ASP A 26 -31.75 -12.42 20.17
N SER A 27 -31.29 -12.35 21.42
CA SER A 27 -30.24 -13.24 21.93
C SER A 27 -30.67 -14.71 21.86
N LEU A 28 -31.90 -15.03 22.26
CA LEU A 28 -32.44 -16.39 22.23
C LEU A 28 -32.67 -16.89 20.80
N ALA A 29 -33.15 -16.04 19.90
CA ALA A 29 -33.33 -16.36 18.49
C ALA A 29 -31.99 -16.68 17.80
N VAL A 30 -30.93 -15.97 18.18
CA VAL A 30 -29.58 -16.16 17.64
C VAL A 30 -28.86 -17.38 18.24
N MET A 31 -29.17 -17.76 19.47
CA MET A 31 -28.48 -18.87 20.17
C MET A 31 -28.94 -20.26 19.74
N GLY A 32 -30.07 -20.41 19.03
CA GLY A 32 -30.60 -21.72 18.68
C GLY A 32 -31.38 -21.77 17.38
N ASP A 33 -30.76 -22.33 16.34
CA ASP A 33 -31.40 -22.61 15.04
C ASP A 33 -32.54 -23.64 15.14
N ASN A 34 -32.54 -24.48 16.19
CA ASN A 34 -33.51 -25.56 16.42
C ASN A 34 -34.17 -25.45 17.81
N SER A 35 -34.63 -24.25 18.15
CA SER A 35 -35.31 -24.02 19.43
C SER A 35 -36.62 -24.80 19.51
N THR A 36 -36.74 -25.67 20.52
CA THR A 36 -37.92 -26.51 20.75
C THR A 36 -38.54 -26.16 22.10
N ALA A 37 -39.87 -26.12 22.19
CA ALA A 37 -40.58 -25.94 23.45
C ALA A 37 -41.49 -27.12 23.76
N PHE A 38 -41.54 -27.49 25.03
CA PHE A 38 -42.35 -28.60 25.54
C PHE A 38 -43.01 -28.18 26.86
N SER A 39 -44.31 -28.43 27.00
CA SER A 39 -45.05 -28.09 28.22
C SER A 39 -45.30 -29.32 29.09
N LEU A 40 -45.08 -29.16 30.40
CA LEU A 40 -45.42 -30.14 31.42
C LEU A 40 -46.53 -29.57 32.32
N PRO A 41 -47.64 -30.28 32.52
CA PRO A 41 -48.67 -29.85 33.46
C PRO A 41 -48.18 -29.98 34.90
N GLN A 42 -48.93 -29.45 35.86
CA GLN A 42 -48.57 -29.60 37.27
C GLN A 42 -48.65 -31.09 37.67
N PRO A 43 -47.58 -31.68 38.24
CA PRO A 43 -47.53 -33.12 38.53
C PRO A 43 -48.45 -33.56 39.68
N HIS A 44 -48.58 -32.73 40.72
CA HIS A 44 -49.43 -33.00 41.88
C HIS A 44 -49.69 -31.69 42.66
N LEU A 45 -50.72 -31.67 43.53
CA LEU A 45 -51.04 -30.51 44.38
C LEU A 45 -49.96 -30.27 45.45
N MET A 46 -49.42 -31.34 46.04
CA MET A 46 -48.38 -31.28 47.08
C MET A 46 -46.96 -31.12 46.48
N ARG A 47 -46.64 -29.91 46.03
CA ARG A 47 -45.38 -29.59 45.33
C ARG A 47 -44.10 -29.89 46.13
N THR A 48 -44.15 -29.81 47.45
CA THR A 48 -42.98 -30.03 48.32
C THR A 48 -42.63 -31.50 48.55
N LYS A 49 -43.50 -32.43 48.15
CA LYS A 49 -43.31 -33.88 48.38
C LYS A 49 -43.09 -34.68 47.10
N LEU A 50 -42.92 -34.03 45.95
CA LEU A 50 -42.87 -34.69 44.63
C LEU A 50 -41.83 -35.81 44.52
N CYS A 51 -40.68 -35.69 45.20
CA CYS A 51 -39.63 -36.72 45.16
C CYS A 51 -39.98 -38.01 45.94
N TYR A 52 -41.00 -37.96 46.81
CA TYR A 52 -41.44 -39.11 47.61
C TYR A 52 -42.71 -39.77 47.06
N LEU A 53 -43.33 -39.16 46.06
CA LEU A 53 -44.52 -39.66 45.40
C LEU A 53 -44.12 -40.66 44.31
N LYS A 54 -44.90 -41.73 44.15
CA LYS A 54 -44.74 -42.66 43.04
C LYS A 54 -45.47 -42.12 41.82
N ASP A 55 -45.18 -42.67 40.64
CA ASP A 55 -45.86 -42.27 39.41
C ASP A 55 -47.39 -42.44 39.49
N ASP A 56 -47.86 -43.44 40.23
CA ASP A 56 -49.29 -43.69 40.47
C ASP A 56 -49.97 -42.59 41.30
N ASP A 57 -49.18 -41.83 42.07
CA ASP A 57 -49.67 -40.71 42.89
C ASP A 57 -49.65 -39.37 42.11
N LEU A 58 -49.13 -39.36 40.87
CA LEU A 58 -49.03 -38.17 40.02
C LEU A 58 -50.22 -38.07 39.06
N ASP A 59 -50.44 -36.86 38.54
CA ASP A 59 -51.41 -36.65 37.46
C ASP A 59 -51.04 -37.54 36.25
N PRO A 60 -51.95 -38.41 35.76
CA PRO A 60 -51.66 -39.30 34.63
C PRO A 60 -51.28 -38.55 33.34
N VAL A 61 -51.81 -37.34 33.14
CA VAL A 61 -51.46 -36.48 32.00
C VAL A 61 -50.02 -35.99 32.14
N TYR A 62 -49.59 -35.65 33.36
CA TYR A 62 -48.19 -35.31 33.63
C TYR A 62 -47.26 -36.48 33.32
N VAL A 63 -47.56 -37.68 33.84
CA VAL A 63 -46.73 -38.88 33.63
C VAL A 63 -46.58 -39.15 32.13
N LYS A 64 -47.69 -39.15 31.39
CA LYS A 64 -47.68 -39.32 29.93
C LYS A 64 -46.86 -38.25 29.22
N LYS A 65 -47.01 -36.98 29.58
CA LYS A 65 -46.26 -35.85 28.98
C LYS A 65 -44.77 -35.91 29.31
N ARG A 66 -44.41 -36.30 30.54
CA ARG A 66 -43.02 -36.50 30.97
C ARG A 66 -42.36 -37.62 30.17
N ASP A 67 -43.07 -38.71 29.91
CA ASP A 67 -42.51 -39.82 29.14
C ASP A 67 -42.37 -39.46 27.65
N GLN A 68 -43.33 -38.70 27.09
CA GLN A 68 -43.18 -38.08 25.76
C GLN A 68 -41.98 -37.13 25.67
N LEU A 69 -41.67 -36.38 26.74
CA LEU A 69 -40.48 -35.54 26.78
C LEU A 69 -39.20 -36.37 26.73
N LYS A 70 -39.14 -37.51 27.44
CA LYS A 70 -37.98 -38.41 27.39
C LYS A 70 -37.75 -38.93 25.97
N GLU A 71 -38.81 -39.37 25.30
CA GLU A 71 -38.76 -39.84 23.90
C GLU A 71 -38.32 -38.72 22.95
N LEU A 72 -38.88 -37.51 23.11
CA LEU A 72 -38.49 -36.36 22.31
C LEU A 72 -37.01 -36.03 22.49
N VAL A 73 -36.54 -35.92 23.73
CA VAL A 73 -35.12 -35.65 24.04
C VAL A 73 -34.22 -36.72 23.42
N ALA A 74 -34.56 -38.01 23.57
CA ALA A 74 -33.80 -39.09 22.95
C ALA A 74 -33.74 -38.98 21.41
N SER A 75 -34.81 -38.49 20.77
CA SER A 75 -34.87 -38.33 19.31
C SER A 75 -34.05 -37.16 18.76
N ILE A 76 -33.81 -36.11 19.57
CA ILE A 76 -33.14 -34.87 19.11
C ILE A 76 -31.69 -34.75 19.58
N ILE A 77 -31.24 -35.56 20.56
CA ILE A 77 -29.87 -35.52 21.05
C ILE A 77 -28.90 -35.84 19.90
N ARG A 78 -27.90 -34.98 19.73
CA ARG A 78 -26.76 -35.17 18.82
C ARG A 78 -25.45 -35.04 19.60
N PRO A 79 -24.36 -35.71 19.18
CA PRO A 79 -23.04 -35.49 19.76
C PRO A 79 -22.68 -34.00 19.72
N LYS A 80 -22.12 -33.48 20.81
CA LYS A 80 -21.66 -32.09 20.87
C LYS A 80 -20.41 -31.95 20.02
N ILE A 81 -20.42 -31.03 19.06
CA ILE A 81 -19.27 -30.74 18.20
C ILE A 81 -18.70 -29.38 18.59
N VAL A 82 -17.40 -29.31 18.80
CA VAL A 82 -16.64 -28.08 19.09
C VAL A 82 -15.41 -28.11 18.18
N GLN A 83 -15.17 -27.06 17.39
CA GLN A 83 -14.04 -26.98 16.44
C GLN A 83 -13.96 -28.19 15.48
N GLY A 84 -15.11 -28.63 14.96
CA GLY A 84 -15.19 -29.76 14.04
C GLY A 84 -14.95 -31.15 14.66
N LYS A 85 -14.69 -31.25 15.97
CA LYS A 85 -14.46 -32.52 16.68
C LYS A 85 -15.60 -32.85 17.64
N HIS A 86 -15.89 -34.15 17.79
CA HIS A 86 -16.87 -34.64 18.76
C HIS A 86 -16.30 -34.52 20.17
N LEU A 87 -16.99 -33.79 21.05
CA LEU A 87 -16.55 -33.53 22.42
C LEU A 87 -16.77 -34.76 23.31
N ASN A 88 -15.70 -35.46 23.65
CA ASN A 88 -15.71 -36.56 24.61
C ASN A 88 -15.50 -36.07 26.06
N GLY A 89 -15.57 -36.96 27.04
CA GLY A 89 -15.46 -36.58 28.46
C GLY A 89 -14.15 -35.87 28.83
N LYS A 90 -13.01 -36.27 28.25
CA LYS A 90 -11.72 -35.61 28.51
C LYS A 90 -11.67 -34.23 27.88
N GLU A 91 -12.12 -34.10 26.64
CA GLU A 91 -12.16 -32.83 25.93
C GLU A 91 -13.16 -31.86 26.56
N PHE A 92 -14.29 -32.37 27.09
CA PHE A 92 -15.24 -31.57 27.84
C PHE A 92 -14.62 -31.00 29.12
N VAL A 93 -13.87 -31.79 29.89
CA VAL A 93 -13.18 -31.30 31.10
C VAL A 93 -12.15 -30.23 30.75
N ALA A 94 -11.31 -30.48 29.75
CA ALA A 94 -10.32 -29.49 29.30
C ALA A 94 -10.97 -28.20 28.80
N PHE A 95 -12.08 -28.30 28.07
CA PHE A 95 -12.86 -27.16 27.62
C PHE A 95 -13.48 -26.38 28.79
N LEU A 96 -13.99 -27.09 29.80
CA LEU A 96 -14.57 -26.48 30.99
C LEU A 96 -13.51 -25.72 31.81
N GLU A 97 -12.31 -26.28 31.96
CA GLU A 97 -11.17 -25.63 32.62
C GLU A 97 -10.79 -24.32 31.91
N GLN A 98 -10.75 -24.32 30.57
CA GLN A 98 -10.50 -23.11 29.78
C GLN A 98 -11.57 -22.02 30.02
N ILE A 99 -12.85 -22.40 30.06
CA ILE A 99 -13.94 -21.46 30.36
C ILE A 99 -13.81 -20.91 31.78
N LEU A 100 -13.49 -21.76 32.75
CA LEU A 100 -13.31 -21.34 34.14
C LEU A 100 -12.13 -20.38 34.29
N ASP A 101 -11.02 -20.63 33.61
CA ASP A 101 -9.87 -19.72 33.61
C ASP A 101 -10.21 -18.35 33.03
N ALA A 102 -10.97 -18.31 31.93
CA ALA A 102 -11.44 -17.05 31.33
C ALA A 102 -12.41 -16.30 32.27
N LEU A 103 -13.34 -17.02 32.90
CA LEU A 103 -14.27 -16.48 33.89
C LEU A 103 -13.52 -15.89 35.10
N ASN A 104 -12.55 -16.62 35.64
CA ASN A 104 -11.79 -16.21 36.82
C ASN A 104 -10.90 -14.98 36.56
N LYS A 105 -10.50 -14.74 35.30
CA LYS A 105 -9.77 -13.54 34.88
C LYS A 105 -10.68 -12.31 34.67
N GLY A 106 -12.00 -12.46 34.81
CA GLY A 106 -12.96 -11.37 34.63
C GLY A 106 -13.18 -10.96 33.17
N GLU A 107 -12.85 -11.84 32.22
CA GLU A 107 -12.93 -11.55 30.78
C GLU A 107 -14.35 -11.60 30.21
N ILE A 108 -15.37 -11.99 31.00
CA ILE A 108 -16.77 -11.99 30.55
C ILE A 108 -17.51 -10.79 31.16
N PRO A 109 -17.78 -9.71 30.41
CA PRO A 109 -18.63 -8.62 30.87
C PRO A 109 -20.06 -9.15 31.06
N SER A 110 -20.69 -8.78 32.18
CA SER A 110 -22.08 -9.16 32.51
C SER A 110 -23.15 -8.64 31.53
N THR A 111 -22.74 -7.83 30.54
CA THR A 111 -23.61 -7.16 29.55
C THR A 111 -23.19 -7.41 28.10
N GLY A 112 -22.08 -8.11 27.85
CA GLY A 112 -21.57 -8.40 26.50
C GLY A 112 -22.05 -9.76 25.98
N SER A 113 -22.16 -9.90 24.66
CA SER A 113 -22.45 -11.21 24.04
C SER A 113 -21.28 -12.16 24.35
N LEU A 114 -21.56 -13.34 24.93
CA LEU A 114 -20.54 -14.37 25.21
C LEU A 114 -19.68 -14.65 23.96
N VAL A 115 -20.31 -14.64 22.78
CA VAL A 115 -19.65 -14.89 21.50
C VAL A 115 -18.59 -13.84 21.17
N GLU A 116 -18.82 -12.59 21.52
CA GLU A 116 -17.90 -11.47 21.28
C GLU A 116 -16.61 -11.63 22.10
N VAL A 117 -16.74 -12.06 23.36
CA VAL A 117 -15.60 -12.34 24.26
C VAL A 117 -14.75 -13.48 23.71
N PHE A 118 -15.37 -14.59 23.31
CA PHE A 118 -14.65 -15.74 22.76
C PHE A 118 -13.98 -15.41 21.41
N ASN A 119 -14.63 -14.59 20.58
CA ASN A 119 -14.09 -14.22 19.28
C ASN A 119 -13.00 -13.15 19.36
N LYS A 120 -12.96 -12.31 20.42
CA LYS A 120 -11.95 -11.25 20.56
C LYS A 120 -10.51 -11.76 20.43
N GLY A 121 -10.17 -12.83 21.15
CA GLY A 121 -8.82 -13.41 21.06
C GLY A 121 -8.50 -14.03 19.69
N ILE A 122 -9.53 -14.41 18.92
CA ILE A 122 -9.37 -14.91 17.54
C ILE A 122 -9.13 -13.72 16.60
N LEU A 123 -9.91 -12.64 16.73
CA LEU A 123 -9.74 -11.40 15.97
C LEU A 123 -8.31 -10.87 16.09
N GLU A 124 -7.80 -10.75 17.32
CA GLU A 124 -6.44 -10.28 17.57
C GLU A 124 -5.38 -11.15 16.89
N ARG A 125 -5.57 -12.49 16.87
CA ARG A 125 -4.65 -13.42 16.19
C ARG A 125 -4.72 -13.31 14.67
N CYS A 126 -5.93 -13.20 14.10
CA CYS A 126 -6.11 -13.07 12.65
C CYS A 126 -5.58 -11.71 12.16
N LEU A 127 -5.80 -10.63 12.90
CA LEU A 127 -5.23 -9.32 12.57
C LEU A 127 -3.70 -9.36 12.66
N LYS A 128 -3.15 -10.04 13.67
CA LYS A 128 -1.70 -10.25 13.77
C LYS A 128 -1.15 -11.02 12.57
N LEU A 129 -1.82 -12.09 12.14
CA LEU A 129 -1.46 -12.84 10.93
C LEU A 129 -1.45 -11.94 9.70
N TYR A 130 -2.49 -11.13 9.50
CA TYR A 130 -2.58 -10.15 8.42
C TYR A 130 -1.38 -9.17 8.45
N ASN A 131 -1.09 -8.58 9.60
CA ASN A 131 0.02 -7.64 9.76
C ASN A 131 1.39 -8.30 9.52
N GLU A 132 1.59 -9.53 9.97
CA GLU A 132 2.82 -10.29 9.71
C GLU A 132 2.99 -10.63 8.23
N ARG A 133 1.90 -10.88 7.50
CA ARG A 133 1.93 -11.08 6.05
C ARG A 133 2.27 -9.79 5.32
N MET A 134 1.55 -8.71 5.63
CA MET A 134 1.81 -7.39 5.03
C MET A 134 3.21 -6.87 5.33
N GLY A 135 3.74 -7.12 6.54
CA GLY A 135 5.08 -6.71 6.94
C GLY A 135 6.23 -7.46 6.27
N LYS A 136 5.97 -8.57 5.55
CA LYS A 136 6.99 -9.28 4.77
C LYS A 136 7.29 -8.63 3.42
N PHE A 137 6.39 -7.78 2.94
CA PHE A 137 6.59 -7.08 1.67
C PHE A 137 7.53 -5.89 1.87
N GLY A 138 8.50 -5.74 0.95
CA GLY A 138 9.38 -4.58 0.92
C GLY A 138 8.67 -3.39 0.28
N LEU A 139 8.65 -2.25 0.96
CA LEU A 139 8.18 -0.97 0.43
C LEU A 139 9.38 -0.12 -0.04
N PRO A 140 9.24 0.72 -1.09
CA PRO A 140 8.03 0.97 -1.84
C PRO A 140 7.75 -0.07 -2.95
N MET A 141 6.48 -0.21 -3.33
CA MET A 141 6.05 -1.12 -4.41
C MET A 141 4.88 -0.53 -5.23
N PRO A 142 4.62 -1.03 -6.45
CA PRO A 142 3.49 -0.59 -7.27
C PRO A 142 2.14 -0.80 -6.59
N GLU A 143 1.18 0.09 -6.84
CA GLU A 143 -0.16 0.05 -6.22
C GLU A 143 -0.89 -1.26 -6.50
N GLU A 144 -0.87 -1.75 -7.75
CA GLU A 144 -1.50 -3.02 -8.12
C GLU A 144 -0.91 -4.20 -7.33
N SER A 145 0.42 -4.24 -7.22
CA SER A 145 1.11 -5.30 -6.47
C SER A 145 0.83 -5.23 -4.97
N LEU A 146 0.66 -4.02 -4.43
CA LEU A 146 0.31 -3.82 -3.02
C LEU A 146 -1.15 -4.22 -2.75
N GLN A 147 -2.07 -3.90 -3.67
CA GLN A 147 -3.47 -4.30 -3.61
C GLN A 147 -3.62 -5.83 -3.65
N ASP A 148 -2.92 -6.49 -4.57
CA ASP A 148 -2.85 -7.95 -4.63
C ASP A 148 -2.34 -8.58 -3.33
N ALA A 149 -1.30 -8.00 -2.73
CA ALA A 149 -0.75 -8.46 -1.47
C ALA A 149 -1.75 -8.30 -0.30
N HIS A 150 -2.48 -7.19 -0.29
CA HIS A 150 -3.56 -6.94 0.65
C HIS A 150 -4.68 -7.98 0.50
N GLU A 151 -5.18 -8.21 -0.71
CA GLU A 151 -6.29 -9.13 -0.96
C GLU A 151 -5.94 -10.56 -0.55
N ARG A 152 -4.74 -11.05 -0.89
CA ARG A 152 -4.26 -12.38 -0.46
C ARG A 152 -4.11 -12.48 1.05
N SER A 153 -3.51 -11.48 1.68
CA SER A 153 -3.30 -11.47 3.15
C SER A 153 -4.62 -11.40 3.91
N ARG A 154 -5.58 -10.65 3.36
CA ARG A 154 -6.95 -10.53 3.88
C ARG A 154 -7.71 -11.84 3.74
N GLU A 155 -7.63 -12.50 2.59
CA GLU A 155 -8.26 -13.81 2.36
C GLU A 155 -7.71 -14.86 3.31
N GLU A 156 -6.39 -14.94 3.49
CA GLU A 156 -5.77 -15.85 4.47
C GLU A 156 -6.26 -15.58 5.90
N ALA A 157 -6.35 -14.32 6.31
CA ALA A 157 -6.81 -13.95 7.66
C ALA A 157 -8.31 -14.26 7.87
N MET A 158 -9.15 -14.08 6.86
CA MET A 158 -10.57 -14.46 6.93
C MET A 158 -10.76 -15.97 6.95
N ASN A 159 -10.03 -16.71 6.13
CA ASN A 159 -10.08 -18.18 6.16
C ASN A 159 -9.67 -18.70 7.54
N ALA A 160 -8.62 -18.13 8.15
CA ALA A 160 -8.21 -18.49 9.50
C ALA A 160 -9.25 -18.13 10.58
N PHE A 161 -10.01 -17.05 10.37
CA PHE A 161 -11.12 -16.67 11.24
C PHE A 161 -12.29 -17.65 11.11
N ASP A 162 -12.69 -17.97 9.86
CA ASP A 162 -13.78 -18.90 9.52
C ASP A 162 -13.58 -20.31 10.11
N GLU A 163 -12.34 -20.76 10.27
CA GLU A 163 -12.02 -22.05 10.89
C GLU A 163 -12.14 -22.06 12.43
N GLN A 164 -11.95 -20.91 13.08
CA GLN A 164 -11.77 -20.82 14.53
C GLN A 164 -12.93 -20.18 15.28
N HIS A 165 -13.74 -19.37 14.60
CA HIS A 165 -14.74 -18.52 15.24
C HIS A 165 -15.85 -19.31 15.94
N PHE A 166 -16.43 -18.66 16.94
CA PHE A 166 -17.57 -19.17 17.69
C PHE A 166 -18.87 -18.46 17.26
N GLY A 167 -19.97 -19.21 17.22
CA GLY A 167 -21.35 -18.72 17.00
C GLY A 167 -21.69 -18.32 15.55
N HIS A 168 -22.60 -19.04 14.88
CA HIS A 168 -22.92 -18.81 13.45
C HIS A 168 -23.41 -17.38 13.11
N HIS A 169 -24.37 -16.82 13.85
CA HIS A 169 -24.94 -15.51 13.51
C HIS A 169 -24.10 -14.31 14.03
N TYR A 170 -23.52 -14.43 15.23
CA TYR A 170 -22.64 -13.38 15.79
C TYR A 170 -21.24 -13.35 15.16
N ALA A 171 -20.80 -14.44 14.53
CA ALA A 171 -19.58 -14.46 13.74
C ALA A 171 -19.58 -13.43 12.61
N LYS A 172 -20.75 -13.14 12.01
CA LYS A 172 -20.83 -12.14 10.96
C LYS A 172 -20.38 -10.75 11.44
N LYS A 173 -20.83 -10.32 12.63
CA LYS A 173 -20.43 -9.04 13.22
C LYS A 173 -18.92 -9.02 13.55
N SER A 174 -18.40 -10.10 14.10
CA SER A 174 -16.96 -10.22 14.37
C SER A 174 -16.13 -10.25 13.08
N ALA A 175 -16.60 -10.92 12.02
CA ALA A 175 -15.94 -10.93 10.71
C ALA A 175 -15.94 -9.54 10.06
N GLU A 176 -17.06 -8.81 10.14
CA GLU A 176 -17.14 -7.41 9.70
C GLU A 176 -16.15 -6.52 10.49
N GLN A 177 -16.03 -6.72 11.81
CA GLN A 177 -15.03 -6.01 12.61
C GLN A 177 -13.60 -6.33 12.17
N LEU A 178 -13.27 -7.60 11.94
CA LEU A 178 -11.96 -8.00 11.44
C LEU A 178 -11.64 -7.34 10.09
N ASP A 179 -12.62 -7.28 9.20
CA ASP A 179 -12.49 -6.64 7.88
C ASP A 179 -12.16 -5.16 8.00
N GLU A 180 -12.87 -4.44 8.87
CA GLU A 180 -12.63 -3.02 9.11
C GLU A 180 -11.27 -2.76 9.77
N GLU A 181 -10.85 -3.58 10.74
CA GLU A 181 -9.52 -3.46 11.35
C GLU A 181 -8.39 -3.72 10.34
N MET A 182 -8.57 -4.67 9.40
CA MET A 182 -7.62 -4.91 8.31
C MET A 182 -7.59 -3.75 7.30
N LYS A 183 -8.74 -3.14 6.98
CA LYS A 183 -8.79 -1.94 6.12
C LYS A 183 -8.06 -0.76 6.75
N GLU A 184 -8.23 -0.52 8.05
CA GLU A 184 -7.49 0.51 8.77
C GLU A 184 -5.99 0.24 8.79
N ALA A 185 -5.58 -1.01 9.05
CA ALA A 185 -4.18 -1.40 8.96
C ALA A 185 -3.63 -1.21 7.53
N TYR A 186 -4.42 -1.50 6.49
CA TYR A 186 -4.02 -1.30 5.10
C TYR A 186 -3.79 0.17 4.75
N LYS A 187 -4.63 1.09 5.25
CA LYS A 187 -4.42 2.54 5.07
C LYS A 187 -3.06 2.99 5.59
N ASN A 188 -2.62 2.46 6.73
CA ASN A 188 -1.29 2.77 7.28
C ASN A 188 -0.17 2.25 6.37
N VAL A 189 -0.34 1.08 5.76
CA VAL A 189 0.61 0.53 4.78
C VAL A 189 0.65 1.38 3.51
N LEU A 190 -0.49 1.85 3.01
CA LEU A 190 -0.57 2.76 1.86
C LEU A 190 0.20 4.05 2.12
N MET A 191 -0.02 4.69 3.27
CA MET A 191 0.71 5.90 3.66
C MET A 191 2.22 5.64 3.77
N ALA A 192 2.62 4.51 4.35
CA ALA A 192 4.03 4.13 4.41
C ALA A 192 4.63 3.91 3.01
N ASN A 193 3.89 3.26 2.12
CA ASN A 193 4.31 3.02 0.73
C ASN A 193 4.51 4.34 -0.04
N GLU A 194 3.56 5.27 0.08
CA GLU A 194 3.63 6.60 -0.53
C GLU A 194 4.81 7.40 0.01
N TYR A 195 5.03 7.38 1.33
CA TYR A 195 6.16 8.06 1.94
C TYR A 195 7.50 7.50 1.44
N GLN A 196 7.67 6.18 1.40
CA GLN A 196 8.91 5.55 0.93
C GLN A 196 9.13 5.80 -0.57
N SER A 197 8.06 5.74 -1.39
CA SER A 197 8.11 6.03 -2.83
C SER A 197 8.53 7.47 -3.09
N THR A 198 7.93 8.42 -2.37
CA THR A 198 8.27 9.84 -2.45
C THR A 198 9.73 10.09 -2.08
N ARG A 199 10.20 9.51 -0.97
CA ARG A 199 11.59 9.66 -0.53
C ARG A 199 12.57 9.12 -1.56
N LEU A 200 12.33 7.92 -2.08
CA LEU A 200 13.18 7.28 -3.09
C LEU A 200 13.25 8.12 -4.38
N CYS A 201 12.10 8.53 -4.90
CA CYS A 201 12.05 9.27 -6.16
C CYS A 201 12.55 10.72 -6.02
N GLU A 202 12.37 11.37 -4.87
CA GLU A 202 13.00 12.67 -4.58
C GLU A 202 14.52 12.54 -4.51
N GLU A 203 15.06 11.54 -3.80
CA GLU A 203 16.52 11.32 -3.72
C GLU A 203 17.15 11.10 -5.12
N LEU A 204 16.48 10.33 -5.98
CA LEU A 204 16.90 10.14 -7.37
C LEU A 204 16.79 11.44 -8.17
N TYR A 205 15.69 12.18 -8.01
CA TYR A 205 15.50 13.48 -8.66
C TYR A 205 16.59 14.47 -8.29
N THR A 206 16.87 14.66 -7.00
CA THR A 206 17.91 15.58 -6.51
C THR A 206 19.29 15.16 -6.99
N ARG A 207 19.62 13.85 -6.97
CA ARG A 207 20.90 13.36 -7.49
C ARG A 207 21.07 13.67 -8.97
N CYS A 208 20.00 13.51 -9.76
CA CYS A 208 20.01 13.86 -11.17
C CYS A 208 20.19 15.37 -11.35
N GLU A 209 19.44 16.19 -10.60
CA GLU A 209 19.55 17.66 -10.63
C GLU A 209 20.98 18.13 -10.32
N ASP A 210 21.59 17.63 -9.24
CA ASP A 210 22.98 17.93 -8.87
C ASP A 210 23.97 17.54 -9.97
N THR A 211 23.77 16.37 -10.59
CA THR A 211 24.61 15.90 -11.70
C THR A 211 24.48 16.82 -12.91
N MET A 212 23.27 17.25 -13.24
CA MET A 212 23.02 18.17 -14.35
C MET A 212 23.63 19.54 -14.10
N ASP A 213 23.59 20.05 -12.87
CA ASP A 213 24.19 21.32 -12.51
C ASP A 213 25.74 21.26 -12.58
N GLN A 214 26.34 20.18 -12.09
CA GLN A 214 27.78 19.96 -12.20
C GLN A 214 28.26 19.91 -13.66
N LEU A 215 27.46 19.34 -14.56
CA LEU A 215 27.77 19.24 -15.99
C LEU A 215 27.61 20.58 -16.75
N GLN A 216 26.93 21.58 -16.18
CA GLN A 216 26.75 22.92 -16.77
C GLN A 216 27.90 23.90 -16.43
N VAL A 217 28.60 23.68 -15.32
CA VAL A 217 29.68 24.57 -14.84
C VAL A 217 31.06 24.40 -15.51
N PRO A 218 31.46 23.30 -16.20
CA PRO A 218 32.85 23.10 -16.57
C PRO A 218 33.37 24.17 -17.57
N ARG A 219 34.65 24.53 -17.42
CA ARG A 219 35.35 25.52 -18.27
C ARG A 219 35.36 25.14 -19.74
N LEU A 220 35.41 23.84 -20.03
CA LEU A 220 35.28 23.26 -21.36
C LEU A 220 33.99 22.43 -21.37
N PRO A 221 32.88 22.99 -21.86
CA PRO A 221 31.64 22.25 -21.93
C PRO A 221 31.75 21.22 -23.06
N SER A 222 31.28 20.00 -22.82
CA SER A 222 31.29 18.89 -23.79
C SER A 222 29.88 18.34 -23.92
N MET A 223 29.35 18.36 -25.15
CA MET A 223 28.00 17.86 -25.44
C MET A 223 27.90 16.36 -25.16
N ALA A 224 28.97 15.60 -25.44
CA ALA A 224 29.01 14.16 -25.21
C ALA A 224 28.87 13.80 -23.72
N LYS A 225 29.58 14.50 -22.83
CA LYS A 225 29.48 14.28 -21.38
C LYS A 225 28.10 14.65 -20.84
N PHE A 226 27.54 15.76 -21.31
CA PHE A 226 26.18 16.18 -20.93
C PHE A 226 25.13 15.15 -21.35
N ASN A 227 25.17 14.68 -22.60
CA ASN A 227 24.24 13.68 -23.11
C ASN A 227 24.37 12.33 -22.41
N ALA A 228 25.60 11.91 -22.07
CA ALA A 228 25.83 10.68 -21.31
C ALA A 228 25.22 10.78 -19.90
N GLY A 229 25.45 11.89 -19.19
CA GLY A 229 24.84 12.15 -17.88
C GLY A 229 23.32 12.19 -17.97
N PHE A 230 22.79 12.84 -19.01
CA PHE A 230 21.34 12.90 -19.26
C PHE A 230 20.71 11.51 -19.42
N GLN A 231 21.31 10.65 -20.25
CA GLN A 231 20.84 9.28 -20.43
C GLN A 231 20.96 8.44 -19.16
N GLN A 232 22.05 8.60 -18.42
CA GLN A 232 22.26 7.90 -17.15
C GLN A 232 21.17 8.28 -16.13
N CYS A 233 20.87 9.57 -15.98
CA CYS A 233 19.81 10.07 -15.10
C CYS A 233 18.44 9.49 -15.49
N ASN A 234 18.12 9.50 -16.80
CA ASN A 234 16.85 8.97 -17.28
C ASN A 234 16.70 7.46 -17.02
N ASN A 235 17.76 6.69 -17.27
CA ASN A 235 17.75 5.24 -17.06
C ASN A 235 17.71 4.85 -15.58
N SER A 236 18.50 5.53 -14.73
CA SER A 236 18.51 5.29 -13.28
C SER A 236 17.15 5.64 -12.68
N PHE A 237 16.55 6.76 -13.07
CA PHE A 237 15.23 7.13 -12.60
C PHE A 237 14.17 6.10 -12.98
N ASP A 238 14.11 5.68 -14.25
CA ASP A 238 13.08 4.73 -14.70
C ASP A 238 13.20 3.35 -14.03
N GLN A 239 14.42 2.89 -13.80
CA GLN A 239 14.69 1.58 -13.18
C GLN A 239 14.52 1.57 -11.67
N GLU A 240 14.91 2.64 -10.97
CA GLU A 240 14.99 2.66 -9.51
C GLU A 240 13.77 3.32 -8.85
N CYS A 241 13.16 4.33 -9.47
CA CYS A 241 11.96 4.97 -8.89
C CYS A 241 10.74 4.05 -9.10
N VAL A 242 10.11 3.67 -7.98
CA VAL A 242 8.95 2.76 -7.96
C VAL A 242 7.88 3.25 -6.98
N GLY A 243 6.64 2.83 -7.22
CA GLY A 243 5.49 3.13 -6.37
C GLY A 243 4.66 4.33 -6.86
N PRO A 244 3.69 4.78 -6.03
CA PRO A 244 2.66 5.75 -6.43
C PRO A 244 3.24 7.12 -6.84
N SER A 245 4.39 7.50 -6.29
CA SER A 245 4.99 8.81 -6.56
C SER A 245 5.70 8.87 -7.91
N LYS A 246 5.93 7.74 -8.59
CA LYS A 246 6.70 7.66 -9.84
C LYS A 246 6.18 8.62 -10.91
N VAL A 247 4.87 8.59 -11.19
CA VAL A 247 4.24 9.39 -12.26
C VAL A 247 4.42 10.90 -12.03
N ASN A 248 4.29 11.35 -10.78
CA ASN A 248 4.45 12.75 -10.43
C ASN A 248 5.92 13.20 -10.60
N TYR A 249 6.86 12.39 -10.11
CA TYR A 249 8.29 12.70 -10.27
C TYR A 249 8.77 12.58 -11.71
N GLU A 250 8.22 11.69 -12.52
CA GLU A 250 8.47 11.59 -13.96
C GLU A 250 8.19 12.92 -14.66
N GLN A 251 7.04 13.53 -14.39
CA GLN A 251 6.67 14.84 -14.96
C GLN A 251 7.62 15.94 -14.50
N ARG A 252 8.00 15.96 -13.21
CA ARG A 252 8.96 16.92 -12.65
C ARG A 252 10.35 16.74 -13.28
N MET A 253 10.80 15.49 -13.43
CA MET A 253 12.06 15.11 -14.06
C MET A 253 12.10 15.57 -15.52
N MET A 254 11.08 15.25 -16.33
CA MET A 254 11.01 15.69 -17.72
C MET A 254 11.12 17.21 -17.86
N LYS A 255 10.45 17.96 -16.96
CA LYS A 255 10.51 19.43 -16.95
C LYS A 255 11.88 19.96 -16.55
N MET A 256 12.50 19.39 -15.53
CA MET A 256 13.86 19.77 -15.10
C MET A 256 14.88 19.47 -16.20
N MET A 257 14.85 18.26 -16.75
CA MET A 257 15.71 17.80 -17.82
C MET A 257 15.59 18.66 -19.09
N GLY A 258 14.37 19.02 -19.50
CA GLY A 258 14.15 19.91 -20.63
C GLY A 258 14.70 21.33 -20.41
N LYS A 259 14.62 21.85 -19.18
CA LYS A 259 15.21 23.14 -18.81
C LYS A 259 16.74 23.07 -18.80
N ALA A 260 17.30 22.06 -18.15
CA ALA A 260 18.75 21.87 -18.08
C ALA A 260 19.37 21.73 -19.48
N HIS A 261 18.73 20.94 -20.36
CA HIS A 261 19.18 20.76 -21.74
C HIS A 261 19.14 22.05 -22.56
N SER A 262 18.03 22.81 -22.48
CA SER A 262 17.92 24.08 -23.22
C SER A 262 18.90 25.15 -22.71
N LEU A 263 19.10 25.24 -21.39
CA LEU A 263 20.08 26.13 -20.78
C LEU A 263 21.51 25.75 -21.18
N PHE A 264 21.86 24.46 -21.09
CA PHE A 264 23.17 23.95 -21.49
C PHE A 264 23.48 24.27 -22.95
N ILE A 265 22.57 23.98 -23.88
CA ILE A 265 22.76 24.27 -25.32
C ILE A 265 23.00 25.76 -25.54
N LYS A 266 22.23 26.62 -24.88
CA LYS A 266 22.37 28.07 -25.00
C LYS A 266 23.74 28.55 -24.52
N GLU A 267 24.17 28.11 -23.33
CA GLU A 267 25.47 28.48 -22.77
C GLU A 267 26.64 27.88 -23.54
N TYR A 268 26.55 26.61 -23.92
CA TYR A 268 27.55 25.91 -24.72
C TYR A 268 27.82 26.67 -26.03
N ASN A 269 26.76 26.97 -26.78
CA ASN A 269 26.90 27.65 -28.05
C ASN A 269 27.41 29.09 -27.91
N GLN A 270 26.99 29.81 -26.86
CA GLN A 270 27.49 31.16 -26.58
C GLN A 270 28.99 31.14 -26.25
N ARG A 271 29.43 30.20 -25.41
CA ARG A 271 30.85 30.05 -25.05
C ARG A 271 31.68 29.62 -26.26
N LEU A 272 31.19 28.65 -27.04
CA LEU A 272 31.83 28.20 -28.27
C LEU A 272 31.99 29.35 -29.27
N PHE A 273 30.94 30.12 -29.49
CA PHE A 273 30.99 31.28 -30.37
C PHE A 273 32.05 32.29 -29.91
N ASN A 274 32.05 32.66 -28.64
CA ASN A 274 33.05 33.57 -28.07
C ASN A 274 34.49 33.02 -28.23
N TRP A 275 34.69 31.72 -28.02
CA TRP A 275 35.97 31.04 -28.22
C TRP A 275 36.42 31.06 -29.69
N LEU A 276 35.52 30.79 -30.64
CA LEU A 276 35.83 30.82 -32.07
C LEU A 276 36.22 32.23 -32.53
N VAL A 277 35.53 33.28 -32.06
CA VAL A 277 35.88 34.67 -32.37
C VAL A 277 37.24 35.05 -31.81
N ALA A 278 37.49 34.73 -30.53
CA ALA A 278 38.79 34.98 -29.90
C ALA A 278 39.92 34.22 -30.61
N PHE A 279 39.69 32.95 -30.96
CA PHE A 279 40.64 32.12 -31.71
C PHE A 279 40.95 32.71 -33.08
N ALA A 280 39.95 33.18 -33.83
CA ALA A 280 40.15 33.82 -35.13
C ALA A 280 41.04 35.07 -35.02
N LEU A 281 40.81 35.93 -34.01
CA LEU A 281 41.63 37.12 -33.76
C LEU A 281 43.07 36.77 -33.38
N VAL A 282 43.27 35.77 -32.52
CA VAL A 282 44.61 35.28 -32.14
C VAL A 282 45.33 34.73 -33.38
N MET A 283 44.64 33.97 -34.23
CA MET A 283 45.23 33.41 -35.46
C MET A 283 45.64 34.49 -36.47
N VAL A 284 44.95 35.63 -36.53
CA VAL A 284 45.40 36.80 -37.32
C VAL A 284 46.76 37.30 -36.81
N VAL A 285 46.91 37.48 -35.49
CA VAL A 285 48.17 37.94 -34.88
C VAL A 285 49.28 36.91 -35.10
N VAL A 286 49.02 35.63 -34.86
CA VAL A 286 50.00 34.55 -35.04
C VAL A 286 50.43 34.41 -36.51
N GLY A 287 49.47 34.44 -37.44
CA GLY A 287 49.74 34.39 -38.87
C GLY A 287 50.63 35.53 -39.36
N ARG A 288 50.36 36.74 -38.87
CA ARG A 288 51.09 37.96 -39.25
C ARG A 288 52.48 38.07 -38.61
N PHE A 289 52.60 37.77 -37.32
CA PHE A 289 53.81 38.08 -36.56
C PHE A 289 54.72 36.86 -36.31
N ILE A 290 54.17 35.65 -36.20
CA ILE A 290 54.95 34.45 -35.86
C ILE A 290 55.26 33.63 -37.12
N ILE A 291 54.22 33.17 -37.81
CA ILE A 291 54.40 32.28 -38.98
C ILE A 291 54.78 33.09 -40.23
N LYS A 292 54.40 34.38 -40.29
CA LYS A 292 54.61 35.28 -41.44
C LYS A 292 54.06 34.71 -42.75
N PHE A 293 52.93 34.01 -42.68
CA PHE A 293 52.32 33.35 -43.81
C PHE A 293 50.95 33.96 -44.13
N ILE A 294 50.90 34.66 -45.26
CA ILE A 294 49.77 35.53 -45.62
C ILE A 294 48.47 34.75 -45.85
N LEU A 295 48.54 33.47 -46.26
CA LEU A 295 47.34 32.65 -46.46
C LEU A 295 46.64 32.31 -45.14
N VAL A 296 47.40 32.11 -44.06
CA VAL A 296 46.83 31.85 -42.72
C VAL A 296 46.17 33.13 -42.18
N GLU A 297 46.78 34.29 -42.41
CA GLU A 297 46.18 35.58 -42.06
C GLU A 297 44.86 35.81 -42.84
N MET A 298 44.86 35.59 -44.16
CA MET A 298 43.66 35.74 -44.98
C MET A 298 42.54 34.78 -44.55
N ALA A 299 42.86 33.51 -44.26
CA ALA A 299 41.89 32.54 -43.78
C ALA A 299 41.28 32.94 -42.43
N ALA A 300 42.10 33.45 -41.50
CA ALA A 300 41.63 33.90 -40.19
C ALA A 300 40.72 35.13 -40.28
N TRP A 301 41.02 36.09 -41.17
CA TRP A 301 40.14 37.24 -41.44
C TRP A 301 38.81 36.83 -42.06
N VAL A 302 38.83 35.89 -43.02
CA VAL A 302 37.61 35.35 -43.63
C VAL A 302 36.73 34.67 -42.57
N LEU A 303 37.33 33.86 -41.69
CA LEU A 303 36.62 33.21 -40.59
C LEU A 303 36.02 34.23 -39.60
N PHE A 304 36.76 35.27 -39.24
CA PHE A 304 36.29 36.33 -38.34
C PHE A 304 35.09 37.09 -38.95
N ILE A 305 35.21 37.53 -40.20
CA ILE A 305 34.12 38.23 -40.91
C ILE A 305 32.91 37.31 -41.04
N PHE A 306 33.12 36.03 -41.34
CA PHE A 306 32.05 35.04 -41.37
C PHE A 306 31.33 34.95 -40.02
N LEU A 307 32.03 34.77 -38.90
CA LEU A 307 31.42 34.67 -37.57
C LEU A 307 30.62 35.93 -37.16
N GLU A 308 31.15 37.13 -37.43
CA GLU A 308 30.47 38.40 -37.13
C GLU A 308 29.26 38.67 -38.04
N THR A 309 29.36 38.34 -39.32
CA THR A 309 28.27 38.59 -40.28
C THR A 309 27.17 37.53 -40.15
N TYR A 310 27.57 36.28 -39.90
CA TYR A 310 26.67 35.15 -39.75
C TYR A 310 25.76 35.31 -38.53
N THR A 311 26.26 35.80 -37.39
CA THR A 311 25.42 36.05 -36.21
C THR A 311 24.43 37.19 -36.39
N ARG A 312 24.80 38.24 -37.13
CA ARG A 312 23.91 39.39 -37.43
C ARG A 312 22.81 39.07 -38.44
N MET A 313 22.92 37.96 -39.17
CA MET A 313 21.90 37.50 -40.11
C MET A 313 20.68 36.89 -39.42
N PHE A 314 20.82 36.45 -38.16
CA PHE A 314 19.76 35.83 -37.40
C PHE A 314 19.13 36.81 -36.41
N TRP A 315 17.80 36.85 -36.38
CA TRP A 315 17.03 37.72 -35.48
C TRP A 315 17.07 37.26 -34.01
N SER A 316 17.39 35.99 -33.76
CA SER A 316 17.57 35.44 -32.40
C SER A 316 18.72 34.43 -32.33
N ALA A 317 19.40 34.36 -31.17
CA ALA A 317 20.45 33.38 -30.92
C ALA A 317 19.95 31.92 -31.03
N GLU A 318 18.67 31.67 -30.73
CA GLU A 318 18.07 30.35 -30.91
C GLU A 318 18.00 29.95 -32.39
N SER A 319 17.57 30.85 -33.28
CA SER A 319 17.50 30.56 -34.73
C SER A 319 18.86 30.27 -35.38
N LEU A 320 19.93 30.82 -34.80
CA LEU A 320 21.32 30.54 -35.17
C LEU A 320 21.72 29.12 -34.75
N TYR A 321 21.40 28.74 -33.50
CA TYR A 321 21.85 27.48 -32.89
C TYR A 321 21.17 26.22 -33.47
N TYR A 322 19.96 26.36 -34.03
CA TYR A 322 19.25 25.27 -34.72
C TYR A 322 19.54 25.19 -36.23
N ASN A 323 20.47 26.00 -36.75
CA ASN A 323 20.81 25.98 -38.17
C ASN A 323 21.76 24.80 -38.51
N PRO A 324 21.54 24.06 -39.62
CA PRO A 324 22.41 22.94 -40.02
C PRO A 324 23.88 23.32 -40.21
N VAL A 325 24.19 24.54 -40.64
CA VAL A 325 25.57 25.03 -40.77
C VAL A 325 26.23 25.19 -39.39
N TRP A 326 25.47 25.65 -38.40
CA TRP A 326 25.98 25.75 -37.02
C TRP A 326 26.21 24.37 -36.40
N HIS A 327 25.31 23.41 -36.64
CA HIS A 327 25.51 22.02 -36.21
C HIS A 327 26.78 21.39 -36.80
N PHE A 328 27.11 21.70 -38.07
CA PHE A 328 28.36 21.25 -38.68
C PHE A 328 29.60 21.86 -37.99
N ILE A 329 29.54 23.14 -37.62
CA ILE A 329 30.61 23.83 -36.87
C ILE A 329 30.78 23.20 -35.49
N VAL A 330 29.68 22.96 -34.76
CA VAL A 330 29.69 22.31 -33.45
C VAL A 330 30.27 20.89 -33.54
N ALA A 331 29.87 20.09 -34.53
CA ALA A 331 30.38 18.73 -34.72
C ALA A 331 31.88 18.71 -35.05
N SER A 332 32.34 19.66 -35.86
CA SER A 332 33.76 19.82 -36.19
C SER A 332 34.57 20.22 -34.95
N TRP A 333 34.04 21.14 -34.14
CA TRP A 333 34.66 21.55 -32.88
C TRP A 333 34.74 20.40 -31.87
N GLU A 334 33.65 19.66 -31.68
CA GLU A 334 33.61 18.50 -30.76
C GLU A 334 34.66 17.46 -31.17
N THR A 335 34.79 17.16 -32.47
CA THR A 335 35.82 16.24 -32.98
C THR A 335 37.25 16.72 -32.67
N ILE A 336 37.53 18.02 -32.85
CA ILE A 336 38.84 18.62 -32.55
C ILE A 336 39.09 18.62 -31.04
N SER A 337 38.07 18.94 -30.24
CA SER A 337 38.17 19.00 -28.78
C SER A 337 38.38 17.62 -28.15
N LEU A 338 37.78 16.56 -28.70
CA LEU A 338 38.00 15.18 -28.30
C LEU A 338 39.44 14.75 -28.58
N ILE A 339 39.97 15.08 -29.76
CA ILE A 339 41.39 14.83 -30.11
C ILE A 339 42.35 15.56 -29.15
N TRP A 340 41.98 16.77 -28.71
CA TRP A 340 42.78 17.57 -27.78
C TRP A 340 42.68 17.11 -26.32
N THR A 341 41.58 16.47 -25.92
CA THR A 341 41.35 15.99 -24.55
C THR A 341 41.82 14.54 -24.34
N ASP A 342 41.87 13.72 -25.40
CA ASP A 342 42.38 12.34 -25.37
C ASP A 342 43.83 12.18 -25.92
N GLY A 343 44.52 13.30 -26.21
CA GLY A 343 45.93 13.32 -26.65
C GLY A 343 46.95 13.19 -25.50
N PRO A 344 48.24 12.87 -25.78
CA PRO A 344 49.25 12.49 -24.77
C PRO A 344 49.72 13.63 -23.85
N PHE A 345 49.13 14.81 -23.92
CA PHE A 345 49.40 15.93 -23.02
C PHE A 345 48.09 16.40 -22.39
N PRO A 346 47.68 15.82 -21.25
CA PRO A 346 46.64 16.41 -20.42
C PRO A 346 47.23 17.71 -19.85
N LEU A 347 46.71 18.85 -20.29
CA LEU A 347 46.92 20.08 -19.55
C LEU A 347 46.29 19.88 -18.17
N LEU A 348 47.17 19.86 -17.15
CA LEU A 348 46.88 19.82 -15.73
C LEU A 348 45.64 20.68 -15.41
N VAL A 349 44.61 19.98 -14.93
CA VAL A 349 43.33 20.50 -14.43
C VAL A 349 43.52 21.31 -13.16
#